data_AF-A0A4U3KPE6-F1
#
_entry.id   AF-A0A4U3KPE6-F1
#
_cell.length_a   1.000
_cell.length_b   1.000
_cell.length_c   1.000
_cell.angle_alpha   90.00
_cell.angle_beta   90.00
_cell.angle_gamma   90.00
#
_symmetry.space_group_name_H-M   'P 1'
#
loop_
_entity.id
_entity.type
_entity.pdbx_description
1 polymer ?
#
loop_
_entity_poly.entity_id
_entity_poly.type
_entity_poly.pdbx_seq_one_letter_code
_entity_poly.pdbx_strand_id
1 'polypeptide(L)'
;MRLTIILFFIIVTTSSCHFFEPRDTSYDTPIKSLTQLNNLTGSWKATAETYELLKQRKYKVDSMSLVFRNDSTFVITNLPDCINDGFGESIDGKLYKVAGKWSVQKNKRDWEIEMAFDKNELFQAKTYMNFDIAITDSIYQLYWYLGDPDDAEPITFEKPI
;
A
#
# COMPACT_ATOMS: atom_id res chain seq x y z
N MET A 1 48.07 -47.64 9.81
CA MET A 1 47.90 -46.65 8.73
C MET A 1 46.47 -46.77 8.20
N ARG A 2 45.57 -45.93 8.73
CA ARG A 2 44.93 -44.82 7.98
C ARG A 2 43.92 -45.36 6.94
N LEU A 3 42.71 -45.77 7.33
CA LEU A 3 41.60 -44.91 7.80
C LEU A 3 41.33 -43.77 6.81
N THR A 4 40.96 -44.12 5.58
CA THR A 4 40.65 -43.14 4.51
C THR A 4 39.61 -43.70 3.52
N ILE A 5 38.48 -44.19 4.04
CA ILE A 5 37.26 -44.40 3.25
C ILE A 5 36.15 -43.95 4.17
N ILE A 6 35.16 -43.20 3.66
CA ILE A 6 34.11 -42.46 4.40
C ILE A 6 34.54 -41.03 4.75
N LEU A 7 34.80 -40.19 3.75
CA LEU A 7 34.74 -38.73 3.94
C LEU A 7 34.42 -37.97 2.64
N PHE A 8 33.45 -38.46 1.85
CA PHE A 8 33.04 -37.76 0.61
C PHE A 8 31.54 -37.83 0.33
N PHE A 9 30.70 -37.81 1.36
CA PHE A 9 29.23 -37.77 1.21
C PHE A 9 28.53 -36.94 2.29
N ILE A 10 29.19 -35.92 2.86
CA ILE A 10 28.58 -35.00 3.83
C ILE A 10 29.08 -33.58 3.56
N ILE A 11 28.89 -33.07 2.35
CA ILE A 11 28.96 -31.63 2.06
C ILE A 11 27.89 -31.39 0.98
N VAL A 12 27.09 -30.34 1.17
CA VAL A 12 26.00 -29.85 0.29
C VAL A 12 24.60 -30.42 0.56
N THR A 13 24.04 -30.16 1.75
CA THR A 13 22.59 -29.88 1.92
C THR A 13 22.30 -28.91 3.09
N THR A 14 23.18 -27.95 3.34
CA THR A 14 22.89 -26.84 4.27
C THR A 14 23.05 -25.53 3.52
N SER A 15 22.02 -24.68 3.57
CA SER A 15 21.78 -23.48 2.76
C SER A 15 20.98 -23.83 1.50
N SER A 16 19.65 -23.71 1.45
CA SER A 16 18.90 -22.51 1.83
C SER A 16 17.47 -22.85 2.29
N CYS A 17 17.26 -23.02 3.59
CA CYS A 17 16.03 -22.48 4.16
C CYS A 17 16.26 -20.98 4.26
N HIS A 18 15.92 -20.23 3.21
CA HIS A 18 15.48 -18.86 3.44
C HIS A 18 14.19 -19.01 4.24
N PHE A 19 14.33 -19.03 5.57
CA PHE A 19 13.25 -18.61 6.43
C PHE A 19 12.84 -17.24 5.90
N PHE A 20 11.68 -17.21 5.28
CA PHE A 20 10.89 -16.00 5.14
C PHE A 20 10.88 -15.41 6.54
N GLU A 21 11.65 -14.34 6.76
CA GLU A 21 11.49 -13.56 7.98
C GLU A 21 10.01 -13.21 8.03
N PRO A 22 9.29 -13.52 9.13
CA PRO A 22 7.96 -12.99 9.30
C PRO A 22 8.08 -11.49 9.14
N ARG A 23 7.40 -10.94 8.13
CA ARG A 23 7.21 -9.51 7.96
C ARG A 23 6.87 -9.00 9.36
N ASP A 24 7.66 -8.07 9.90
CA ASP A 24 7.48 -7.53 11.23
C ASP A 24 6.05 -7.00 11.30
N THR A 25 5.13 -7.79 11.84
CA THR A 25 3.73 -7.39 11.96
C THR A 25 3.69 -6.46 13.14
N SER A 26 4.08 -5.19 12.95
CA SER A 26 3.44 -4.15 13.73
C SER A 26 1.96 -4.31 13.43
N TYR A 27 1.18 -4.67 14.45
CA TYR A 27 -0.26 -4.79 14.29
C TYR A 27 -0.80 -3.38 14.11
N ASP A 28 -0.92 -2.96 12.85
CA ASP A 28 -1.51 -1.69 12.49
C ASP A 28 -2.87 -1.61 13.17
N THR A 29 -3.04 -0.62 14.05
CA THR A 29 -4.23 -0.56 14.89
C THR A 29 -5.33 0.18 14.10
N PRO A 30 -6.42 -0.50 13.70
CA PRO A 30 -7.49 0.17 12.96
C PRO A 30 -8.09 1.30 13.79
N ILE A 31 -8.52 2.37 13.12
CA ILE A 31 -9.15 3.50 13.79
C ILE A 31 -10.56 3.10 14.24
N LYS A 32 -10.78 3.10 15.56
CA LYS A 32 -12.09 2.76 16.17
C LYS A 32 -12.90 3.99 16.60
N SER A 33 -12.24 5.13 16.81
CA SER A 33 -12.87 6.40 17.20
C SER A 33 -12.55 7.53 16.24
N LEU A 34 -13.57 8.32 15.88
CA LEU A 34 -13.42 9.53 15.06
C LEU A 34 -12.48 10.56 15.70
N THR A 35 -12.39 10.58 17.03
CA THR A 35 -11.48 11.50 17.75
C THR A 35 -10.01 11.23 17.45
N GLN A 36 -9.68 10.03 16.96
CA GLN A 36 -8.33 9.66 16.51
C GLN A 36 -8.03 10.19 15.11
N LEU A 37 -8.98 10.81 14.41
CA LEU A 37 -8.86 11.32 13.03
C LEU A 37 -8.86 12.86 12.99
N ASN A 38 -8.07 13.49 13.86
CA ASN A 38 -8.09 14.95 14.04
C ASN A 38 -7.16 15.73 13.08
N ASN A 39 -6.25 15.05 12.36
CA ASN A 39 -5.23 15.69 11.53
C ASN A 39 -4.96 14.90 10.24
N LEU A 40 -5.97 14.75 9.39
CA LEU A 40 -5.85 14.02 8.12
C LEU A 40 -5.39 14.90 6.95
N THR A 41 -5.61 16.21 7.01
CA THR A 41 -5.22 17.12 5.93
C THR A 41 -3.72 17.34 5.89
N GLY A 42 -3.19 17.58 4.70
CA GLY A 42 -1.76 17.70 4.44
C GLY A 42 -1.24 16.66 3.45
N SER A 43 0.08 16.55 3.39
CA SER A 43 0.78 15.65 2.47
C SER A 43 1.04 14.30 3.11
N TRP A 44 0.74 13.25 2.36
CA TRP A 44 0.98 11.85 2.65
C TRP A 44 1.99 11.30 1.64
N LYS A 45 2.93 10.49 2.12
CA LYS A 45 4.00 9.93 1.29
C LYS A 45 3.80 8.44 1.13
N ALA A 46 4.02 7.91 -0.07
CA ALA A 46 4.08 6.46 -0.25
C ALA A 46 5.24 5.86 0.57
N THR A 47 5.04 4.67 1.10
CA THR A 47 6.06 3.97 1.91
C THR A 47 7.14 3.32 1.05
N ALA A 48 8.24 2.88 1.67
CA ALA A 48 9.30 2.17 0.96
C ALA A 48 8.80 0.86 0.33
N GLU A 49 7.93 0.14 1.04
CA GLU A 49 7.28 -1.09 0.59
C GLU A 49 6.43 -0.83 -0.65
N THR A 50 5.72 0.31 -0.68
CA THR A 50 4.95 0.73 -1.86
C THR A 50 5.88 0.95 -3.06
N TYR A 51 7.02 1.61 -2.89
CA TYR A 51 7.96 1.80 -3.99
C TYR A 51 8.57 0.47 -4.48
N GLU A 52 8.91 -0.45 -3.58
CA GLU A 52 9.42 -1.77 -3.98
C GLU A 52 8.37 -2.62 -4.69
N LEU A 53 7.11 -2.59 -4.24
CA LEU A 53 5.98 -3.23 -4.92
C LEU A 53 5.82 -2.71 -6.36
N LEU A 54 5.81 -1.39 -6.53
CA LEU A 54 5.64 -0.76 -7.85
C LEU A 54 6.82 -1.07 -8.77
N LYS A 55 8.03 -1.10 -8.23
CA LYS A 55 9.24 -1.49 -8.96
C LYS A 55 9.20 -2.96 -9.41
N GLN A 56 8.73 -3.88 -8.56
CA GLN A 56 8.52 -5.28 -8.92
C GLN A 56 7.49 -5.41 -10.05
N ARG A 57 6.47 -4.55 -10.03
CA ARG A 57 5.45 -4.38 -11.07
C ARG A 57 5.92 -3.53 -12.27
N LYS A 58 7.24 -3.24 -12.35
CA LYS A 58 7.93 -2.56 -13.46
C LYS A 58 7.55 -1.08 -13.67
N TYR A 59 6.92 -0.44 -12.69
CA TYR A 59 6.74 1.00 -12.71
C TYR A 59 8.04 1.72 -12.35
N LYS A 60 8.24 2.89 -12.96
CA LYS A 60 9.34 3.81 -12.65
C LYS A 60 8.76 5.00 -11.89
N VAL A 61 8.72 4.90 -10.57
CA VAL A 61 8.14 5.92 -9.68
C VAL A 61 9.21 6.38 -8.69
N ASP A 62 9.77 7.56 -8.92
CA ASP A 62 10.75 8.15 -8.00
C ASP A 62 10.06 8.87 -6.82
N SER A 63 8.80 9.26 -7.00
CA SER A 63 7.98 9.86 -5.95
C SER A 63 6.50 9.65 -6.23
N MET A 64 5.73 9.32 -5.20
CA MET A 64 4.28 9.31 -5.21
C MET A 64 3.76 10.07 -3.99
N SER A 65 2.78 10.93 -4.20
CA SER A 65 2.26 11.79 -3.14
C SER A 65 0.75 11.87 -3.19
N LEU A 66 0.13 11.77 -2.01
CA LEU A 66 -1.28 12.05 -1.79
C LEU A 66 -1.38 13.34 -0.96
N VAL A 67 -2.31 14.23 -1.32
CA VAL A 67 -2.56 15.45 -0.56
C VAL A 67 -4.05 15.56 -0.27
N PHE A 68 -4.42 15.53 1.01
CA PHE A 68 -5.76 15.86 1.48
C PHE A 68 -5.85 17.35 1.82
N ARG A 69 -6.84 18.05 1.27
CA ARG A 69 -7.08 19.48 1.52
C ARG A 69 -8.23 19.69 2.50
N ASN A 70 -8.24 20.86 3.14
CA ASN A 70 -9.27 21.28 4.10
C ASN A 70 -10.66 21.45 3.49
N ASP A 71 -10.78 21.60 2.17
CA ASP A 71 -12.04 21.71 1.44
C ASP A 71 -12.61 20.34 1.01
N SER A 72 -12.14 19.25 1.66
CA SER A 72 -12.49 17.87 1.34
C SER A 72 -12.11 17.43 -0.08
N THR A 73 -11.18 18.13 -0.74
CA THR A 73 -10.59 17.67 -2.01
C THR A 73 -9.27 16.96 -1.78
N PHE A 74 -8.87 16.13 -2.75
CA PHE A 74 -7.55 15.49 -2.75
C PHE A 74 -6.88 15.54 -4.12
N VAL A 75 -5.57 15.32 -4.13
CA VAL A 75 -4.80 15.02 -5.34
C VAL A 75 -3.80 13.90 -5.06
N ILE A 76 -3.70 12.94 -5.96
CA ILE A 76 -2.62 11.96 -6.00
C ILE A 76 -1.78 12.24 -7.25
N THR A 77 -0.46 12.29 -7.08
CA THR A 77 0.49 12.42 -8.19
C THR A 77 1.25 11.11 -8.35
N ASN A 78 1.43 10.70 -9.60
CA ASN A 78 2.09 9.46 -10.01
C ASN A 78 1.36 8.19 -9.56
N LEU A 79 0.04 8.20 -9.58
CA LEU A 79 -0.77 7.03 -9.27
C LEU A 79 -0.67 5.99 -10.40
N PRO A 80 -0.26 4.74 -10.13
CA PRO A 80 -0.12 3.70 -11.14
C PRO A 80 -1.48 3.24 -11.64
N ASP A 81 -1.57 2.85 -12.90
CA ASP A 81 -2.81 2.37 -13.52
C ASP A 81 -3.30 1.01 -13.01
N CYS A 82 -2.44 0.23 -12.35
CA CYS A 82 -2.85 -0.98 -11.63
C CYS A 82 -3.89 -0.72 -10.54
N ILE A 83 -4.22 0.56 -10.28
CA ILE A 83 -5.33 0.95 -9.41
C ILE A 83 -6.73 0.73 -9.95
N ASN A 84 -6.86 0.71 -11.27
CA ASN A 84 -8.18 0.90 -11.85
C ASN A 84 -9.07 -0.35 -11.83
N ASP A 85 -8.48 -1.53 -11.95
CA ASP A 85 -9.24 -2.78 -12.07
C ASP A 85 -9.38 -3.55 -10.76
N GLY A 86 -8.71 -3.12 -9.69
CA GLY A 86 -8.74 -3.77 -8.38
C GLY A 86 -8.00 -5.11 -8.32
N PHE A 87 -7.60 -5.69 -9.45
CA PHE A 87 -6.81 -6.92 -9.52
C PHE A 87 -5.31 -6.63 -9.64
N GLY A 88 -4.94 -5.36 -9.74
CA GLY A 88 -3.54 -4.94 -9.81
C GLY A 88 -2.95 -5.13 -11.20
N GLU A 89 -3.76 -5.43 -12.22
CA GLU A 89 -3.25 -5.57 -13.58
C GLU A 89 -3.02 -4.19 -14.20
N SER A 90 -1.92 -4.06 -14.92
CA SER A 90 -1.57 -2.80 -15.57
C SER A 90 -2.24 -2.74 -16.94
N ILE A 91 -2.84 -1.60 -17.27
CA ILE A 91 -3.47 -1.33 -18.57
C ILE A 91 -2.39 -0.96 -19.59
N ASP A 92 -1.46 -0.08 -19.22
CA ASP A 92 -0.41 0.47 -20.07
C ASP A 92 0.88 0.89 -19.33
N GLY A 93 0.98 0.61 -18.03
CA GLY A 93 2.17 0.89 -17.22
C GLY A 93 2.37 2.37 -16.92
N LYS A 94 1.34 3.20 -17.11
CA LYS A 94 1.44 4.65 -16.92
C LYS A 94 1.14 5.07 -15.50
N LEU A 95 1.56 6.30 -15.22
CA LEU A 95 1.34 7.01 -13.98
C LEU A 95 0.45 8.21 -14.24
N TYR A 96 -0.55 8.40 -13.39
CA TYR A 96 -1.57 9.40 -13.56
C TYR A 96 -1.54 10.40 -12.41
N LYS A 97 -1.94 11.63 -12.72
CA LYS A 97 -2.32 12.61 -11.71
C LYS A 97 -3.84 12.62 -11.62
N VAL A 98 -4.37 12.25 -10.46
CA VAL A 98 -5.81 12.16 -10.23
C VAL A 98 -6.23 13.08 -9.09
N ALA A 99 -7.49 13.47 -9.09
CA ALA A 99 -8.09 14.33 -8.09
C ALA A 99 -9.51 13.85 -7.78
N GLY A 100 -10.07 14.38 -6.70
CA GLY A 100 -11.43 14.08 -6.31
C GLY A 100 -11.78 14.65 -4.95
N LYS A 101 -12.80 14.06 -4.32
CA LYS A 101 -13.23 14.39 -2.96
C LYS A 101 -12.98 13.24 -2.01
N TRP A 102 -12.67 13.54 -0.76
CA TRP A 102 -12.48 12.53 0.29
C TRP A 102 -13.43 12.78 1.45
N SER A 103 -13.82 11.71 2.13
CA SER A 103 -14.62 11.76 3.36
C SER A 103 -14.25 10.63 4.31
N VAL A 104 -14.50 10.83 5.59
CA VAL A 104 -14.33 9.80 6.62
C VAL A 104 -15.65 9.04 6.75
N GLN A 105 -15.60 7.72 6.59
CA GLN A 105 -16.76 6.83 6.66
C GLN A 105 -16.57 5.79 7.75
N LYS A 106 -17.67 5.34 8.34
CA LYS A 106 -17.63 4.25 9.32
C LYS A 106 -18.03 2.94 8.65
N ASN A 107 -17.13 1.96 8.62
CA ASN A 107 -17.41 0.61 8.15
C ASN A 107 -17.48 -0.35 9.34
N LYS A 108 -18.70 -0.78 9.70
CA LYS A 108 -18.97 -1.62 10.88
C LYS A 108 -18.39 -1.01 12.17
N ARG A 109 -17.21 -1.49 12.59
CA ARG A 109 -16.53 -1.10 13.84
C ARG A 109 -15.36 -0.15 13.61
N ASP A 110 -14.88 -0.06 12.39
CA ASP A 110 -13.67 0.67 12.02
C ASP A 110 -14.02 1.88 11.14
N TRP A 111 -13.12 2.85 11.10
CA TRP A 111 -13.24 4.02 10.22
C TRP A 111 -12.34 3.85 9.01
N GLU A 112 -12.81 4.34 7.87
CA GLU A 112 -12.16 4.30 6.56
C GLU A 112 -12.18 5.70 5.92
N ILE A 113 -11.34 5.90 4.91
CA ILE A 113 -11.38 7.07 4.04
C ILE A 113 -12.02 6.67 2.71
N GLU A 114 -13.20 7.20 2.42
CA GLU A 114 -13.80 7.09 1.10
C GLU A 114 -13.21 8.17 0.19
N MET A 115 -12.68 7.74 -0.96
CA MET A 115 -12.13 8.59 -2.00
C MET A 115 -13.01 8.51 -3.25
N ALA A 116 -13.64 9.63 -3.58
CA ALA A 116 -14.46 9.81 -4.77
C ALA A 116 -13.62 10.48 -5.88
N PHE A 117 -13.01 9.67 -6.74
CA PHE A 117 -12.18 10.11 -7.86
C PHE A 117 -13.02 10.74 -8.98
N ASP A 118 -12.55 11.88 -9.48
CA ASP A 118 -13.14 12.54 -10.64
C ASP A 118 -12.85 11.75 -11.91
N LYS A 119 -13.77 11.85 -12.88
CA LYS A 119 -13.56 11.29 -14.23
C LYS A 119 -12.28 11.86 -14.85
N ASN A 120 -11.40 10.98 -15.34
CA ASN A 120 -10.16 11.32 -16.02
C ASN A 120 -9.74 10.19 -16.98
N GLU A 121 -8.50 10.19 -17.47
CA GLU A 121 -8.00 9.15 -18.40
C GLU A 121 -7.94 7.77 -17.76
N LEU A 122 -7.58 7.69 -16.47
CA LEU A 122 -7.55 6.45 -15.70
C LEU A 122 -8.97 6.00 -15.34
N PHE A 123 -9.76 6.90 -14.74
CA PHE A 123 -11.14 6.63 -14.33
C PHE A 123 -12.16 7.17 -15.34
N GLN A 124 -12.72 6.30 -16.18
CA GLN A 124 -13.65 6.68 -17.26
C GLN A 124 -15.02 7.20 -16.76
N ALA A 125 -15.31 7.00 -15.48
CA ALA A 125 -16.46 7.54 -14.76
C ALA A 125 -16.03 7.99 -13.36
N LYS A 126 -16.95 8.57 -12.60
CA LYS A 126 -16.71 8.86 -11.19
C LYS A 126 -16.58 7.54 -10.42
N THR A 127 -15.44 7.33 -9.78
CA THR A 127 -15.10 6.07 -9.10
C THR A 127 -14.97 6.31 -7.61
N TYR A 128 -15.50 5.40 -6.79
CA TYR A 128 -15.41 5.45 -5.34
C TYR A 128 -14.55 4.30 -4.86
N MET A 129 -13.60 4.58 -3.98
CA MET A 129 -12.75 3.56 -3.35
C MET A 129 -12.62 3.86 -1.87
N ASN A 130 -12.68 2.82 -1.05
CA ASN A 130 -12.41 2.93 0.37
C ASN A 130 -10.96 2.56 0.64
N PHE A 131 -10.32 3.38 1.46
CA PHE A 131 -8.98 3.16 1.97
C PHE A 131 -9.09 2.88 3.47
N ASP A 132 -8.44 1.81 3.91
CA ASP A 132 -8.33 1.51 5.32
C ASP A 132 -7.38 2.51 5.98
N ILE A 133 -7.67 2.90 7.22
CA ILE A 133 -6.78 3.78 7.99
C ILE A 133 -6.45 3.15 9.34
N ALA A 134 -5.16 3.19 9.67
CA ALA A 134 -4.62 2.70 10.94
C ALA A 134 -3.63 3.70 11.53
N ILE A 135 -3.28 3.47 12.80
CA ILE A 135 -2.17 4.15 13.47
C ILE A 135 -1.15 3.12 13.95
N THR A 136 0.11 3.39 13.61
CA THR A 136 1.28 2.66 14.09
C THR A 136 2.33 3.68 14.51
N ASP A 137 2.84 3.58 15.73
CA ASP A 137 3.90 4.46 16.27
C ASP A 137 3.68 5.98 16.04
N SER A 138 2.45 6.45 16.24
CA SER A 138 2.04 7.85 16.01
C SER A 138 2.17 8.33 14.55
N ILE A 139 2.07 7.40 13.61
CA ILE A 139 1.99 7.63 12.17
C ILE A 139 0.64 7.10 11.71
N TYR A 140 -0.11 7.92 10.97
CA TYR A 140 -1.25 7.40 10.21
C TYR A 140 -0.75 6.62 9.01
N GLN A 141 -1.34 5.45 8.80
CA GLN A 141 -1.16 4.64 7.60
C GLN A 141 -2.49 4.49 6.88
N LEU A 142 -2.45 4.73 5.57
CA LEU A 142 -3.59 4.65 4.68
C LEU A 142 -3.33 3.56 3.64
N TYR A 143 -4.18 2.54 3.60
CA TYR A 143 -3.99 1.36 2.77
C TYR A 143 -5.02 1.30 1.67
N TRP A 144 -4.55 0.90 0.50
CA TRP A 144 -5.40 0.40 -0.55
C TRP A 144 -4.80 -0.86 -1.14
N TYR A 145 -5.60 -1.92 -1.19
CA TYR A 145 -5.12 -3.25 -1.52
C TYR A 145 -5.30 -3.56 -3.01
N LEU A 146 -4.22 -4.00 -3.66
CA LEU A 146 -4.20 -4.57 -5.00
C LEU A 146 -4.54 -6.05 -4.93
N GLY A 147 -5.33 -6.55 -5.88
CA GLY A 147 -5.43 -7.98 -6.15
C GLY A 147 -6.65 -8.67 -5.53
N ASP A 148 -6.66 -9.99 -5.68
CA ASP A 148 -7.63 -10.86 -5.01
C ASP A 148 -7.42 -10.78 -3.48
N PRO A 149 -8.49 -10.73 -2.66
CA PRO A 149 -8.42 -10.82 -1.20
C PRO A 149 -7.40 -11.80 -0.61
N ASP A 150 -7.09 -12.91 -1.29
CA ASP A 150 -6.14 -13.92 -0.82
C ASP A 150 -4.65 -13.52 -1.01
N ASP A 151 -4.34 -12.64 -1.97
CA ASP A 151 -2.98 -12.20 -2.33
C ASP A 151 -2.83 -10.66 -2.27
N ALA A 152 -3.64 -10.02 -1.43
CA ALA A 152 -3.76 -8.57 -1.37
C ALA A 152 -2.43 -7.86 -1.07
N GLU A 153 -1.95 -7.03 -2.00
CA GLU A 153 -0.73 -6.24 -1.85
C GLU A 153 -1.07 -4.76 -1.59
N PRO A 154 -0.68 -4.16 -0.44
CA PRO A 154 -1.07 -2.80 -0.14
C PRO A 154 -0.20 -1.76 -0.87
N ILE A 155 -0.85 -0.80 -1.50
CA ILE A 155 -0.30 0.54 -1.70
C ILE A 155 -0.58 1.33 -0.42
N THR A 156 0.49 1.73 0.27
CA THR A 156 0.42 2.40 1.56
C THR A 156 0.93 3.83 1.48
N PHE A 157 0.19 4.75 2.09
CA PHE A 157 0.64 6.12 2.35
C PHE A 157 0.75 6.40 3.84
N GLU A 158 1.73 7.21 4.21
CA GLU A 158 2.01 7.58 5.60
C GLU A 158 1.97 9.09 5.82
N LYS A 159 1.48 9.46 7.00
CA LYS A 159 1.51 10.83 7.51
C LYS A 159 1.72 10.84 9.05
N PRO A 160 2.70 11.58 9.58
CA PRO A 160 2.82 11.81 11.01
C PRO A 160 1.54 12.46 11.60
N ILE A 161 1.15 12.03 12.81
CA ILE A 161 -0.01 12.59 13.53
C ILE A 161 0.27 14.01 14.01
#